data_AF-A0A1Q6KCG0-F1
#
_entry.id   AF-A0A1Q6KCG0-F1
#
_cell.length_a   1.000
_cell.length_b   1.000
_cell.length_c   1.000
_cell.angle_alpha   90.00
_cell.angle_beta   90.00
_cell.angle_gamma   90.00
#
_symmetry.space_group_name_H-M   'P 1'
#
loop_
_entity.id
_entity.type
_entity.pdbx_description
1 polymer ?
#
loop_
_entity_poly.entity_id
_entity_poly.type
_entity_poly.pdbx_seq_one_letter_code
_entity_poly.pdbx_strand_id
1 'polypeptide(L)'
;MDERIEKIYLEELENTTISKFQIAGIEVEKCNVDAVLNTNKKNAGIHLITVKIKGPVEQEKIDSVVKELVQEYEISEDKVKIIIR
;
A
#
# COMPACT_ATOMS: atom_id res chain seq x y z
N MET A 1 6.58 14.34 19.14
CA MET A 1 5.69 14.26 17.96
C MET A 1 4.84 13.03 18.20
N ASP A 2 3.51 13.16 18.27
CA ASP A 2 2.63 12.08 18.75
C ASP A 2 2.69 10.86 17.83
N GLU A 3 3.28 9.76 18.32
CA GLU A 3 3.29 8.43 17.68
C GLU A 3 1.88 7.95 17.30
N ARG A 4 0.85 8.51 17.94
CA ARG A 4 -0.56 8.25 17.63
C ARG A 4 -0.99 8.75 16.25
N ILE A 5 -0.45 9.88 15.77
CA ILE A 5 -0.83 10.43 14.46
C ILE A 5 -0.21 9.60 13.33
N GLU A 6 1.04 9.19 13.51
CA GLU A 6 1.75 8.32 12.56
C GLU A 6 1.03 6.98 12.38
N LYS A 7 0.59 6.38 13.49
CA LYS A 7 -0.16 5.13 13.45
C LYS A 7 -1.50 5.24 12.73
N ILE A 8 -2.27 6.31 13.01
CA ILE A 8 -3.56 6.56 12.34
C ILE A 8 -3.34 6.75 10.84
N TYR A 9 -2.32 7.50 10.46
CA TYR A 9 -2.00 7.74 9.05
C TYR A 9 -1.64 6.44 8.31
N LEU A 10 -0.81 5.58 8.93
CA LEU A 10 -0.48 4.26 8.38
C LEU A 10 -1.72 3.37 8.23
N GLU A 11 -2.59 3.34 9.23
CA GLU A 11 -3.85 2.58 9.18
C GLU A 11 -4.79 3.09 8.07
N GLU A 12 -4.86 4.40 7.83
CA GLU A 12 -5.64 4.98 6.72
C GLU A 12 -5.07 4.59 5.36
N LEU A 13 -3.74 4.61 5.20
CA LEU A 13 -3.06 4.16 3.98
C LEU A 13 -3.33 2.68 3.71
N GLU A 14 -3.23 1.84 4.74
CA GLU A 14 -3.53 0.41 4.62
C GLU A 14 -4.97 0.17 4.19
N ASN A 15 -5.94 0.81 4.84
CA ASN A 15 -7.35 0.66 4.51
C ASN A 15 -7.69 1.16 3.11
N THR A 16 -7.11 2.30 2.70
CA THR A 16 -7.29 2.84 1.34
C THR A 16 -6.76 1.87 0.31
N THR A 17 -5.56 1.33 0.55
CA THR A 17 -4.93 0.34 -0.32
C THR A 17 -5.78 -0.93 -0.42
N ILE A 18 -6.17 -1.52 0.72
CA ILE A 18 -7.05 -2.71 0.74
C ILE A 18 -8.34 -2.46 -0.04
N SER A 19 -8.95 -1.30 0.13
CA SER A 19 -10.18 -0.93 -0.57
C SER A 19 -9.96 -0.89 -2.09
N LYS A 20 -8.85 -0.32 -2.58
CA LYS A 20 -8.52 -0.33 -4.01
C LYS A 20 -8.37 -1.74 -4.59
N PHE A 21 -7.65 -2.61 -3.86
CA PHE A 21 -7.52 -4.00 -4.26
C PHE A 21 -8.88 -4.71 -4.29
N GLN A 22 -9.73 -4.53 -3.27
CA GLN A 22 -11.07 -5.12 -3.25
C GLN A 22 -11.96 -4.60 -4.39
N ILE A 23 -11.90 -3.31 -4.73
CA ILE A 23 -12.62 -2.71 -5.87
C ILE A 23 -12.17 -3.34 -7.19
N ALA A 24 -10.87 -3.65 -7.33
CA ALA A 24 -10.33 -4.37 -8.48
C ALA A 24 -10.73 -5.86 -8.53
N GLY A 25 -11.47 -6.36 -7.53
CA GLY A 25 -11.84 -7.77 -7.38
C GLY A 25 -10.70 -8.62 -6.83
N ILE A 26 -9.79 -8.02 -6.07
CA ILE A 26 -8.62 -8.67 -5.48
C ILE A 26 -8.85 -8.87 -3.98
N GLU A 27 -8.83 -10.12 -3.54
CA GLU A 27 -9.03 -10.47 -2.14
C GLU A 27 -7.72 -10.29 -1.36
N VAL A 28 -7.57 -9.16 -0.66
CA VAL A 28 -6.40 -8.90 0.19
C VAL A 28 -6.55 -9.65 1.51
N GLU A 29 -5.63 -10.57 1.79
CA GLU A 29 -5.54 -11.25 3.09
C GLU A 29 -4.94 -10.32 4.15
N LYS A 30 -3.90 -9.57 3.78
CA LYS A 30 -3.21 -8.65 4.70
C LYS A 30 -2.46 -7.57 3.94
N CYS A 31 -2.72 -6.31 4.26
CA CYS A 31 -1.86 -5.19 3.86
C CYS A 31 -0.98 -4.80 5.04
N ASN A 32 0.26 -4.41 4.77
CA ASN A 32 1.17 -3.86 5.77
C ASN A 32 1.97 -2.73 5.11
N VAL A 33 1.76 -1.51 5.56
CA VAL A 33 2.46 -0.33 5.05
C VAL A 33 3.54 0.05 6.05
N ASP A 34 4.79 -0.06 5.62
CA ASP A 34 5.97 0.45 6.32
C ASP A 34 6.25 1.86 5.79
N ALA A 35 5.80 2.86 6.55
CA ALA A 35 6.12 4.26 6.30
C ALA A 35 6.51 4.94 7.61
N VAL A 36 7.43 5.89 7.52
CA VAL A 36 7.84 6.73 8.65
C VAL A 36 7.37 8.14 8.37
N LEU A 37 6.43 8.65 9.17
CA LEU A 37 5.78 9.94 8.98
C LEU A 37 6.82 11.06 8.92
N ASN A 38 7.24 11.38 7.71
CA ASN A 38 8.27 12.37 7.46
C ASN A 38 7.62 13.63 6.90
N THR A 39 7.33 14.58 7.78
CA THR A 39 6.69 15.87 7.43
C THR A 39 7.53 16.72 6.47
N ASN A 40 8.78 16.34 6.19
CA ASN A 40 9.65 17.01 5.21
C ASN A 40 9.57 16.42 3.79
N LYS A 41 8.86 15.32 3.56
CA LYS A 41 8.78 14.70 2.23
C LYS A 41 7.35 14.37 1.84
N LYS A 42 7.01 14.64 0.57
CA LYS A 42 5.70 14.32 -0.02
C LYS A 42 5.34 12.84 0.05
N ASN A 43 6.33 11.96 -0.06
CA ASN A 43 6.15 10.51 0.01
C ASN A 43 5.97 9.99 1.45
N ALA A 44 5.79 10.89 2.43
CA ALA A 44 5.53 10.58 3.84
C ALA A 44 6.47 9.52 4.45
N GLY A 45 7.68 9.37 3.89
CA GLY A 45 8.65 8.34 4.28
C GLY A 45 8.19 6.89 4.05
N ILE A 46 7.31 6.62 3.08
CA ILE A 46 6.95 5.24 2.69
C ILE A 46 8.21 4.49 2.25
N HIS A 47 8.52 3.41 2.97
CA HIS A 47 9.68 2.55 2.74
C HIS A 47 9.30 1.25 2.07
N LEU A 48 8.15 0.67 2.44
CA LEU A 48 7.70 -0.61 1.87
C LEU A 48 6.20 -0.80 2.05
N ILE A 49 5.48 -1.10 0.99
CA ILE A 49 4.09 -1.55 1.03
C ILE A 49 4.10 -3.04 0.75
N THR A 50 3.67 -3.86 1.70
CA THR A 50 3.55 -5.30 1.53
C THR A 50 2.08 -5.69 1.49
N VAL A 51 1.63 -6.23 0.36
CA VAL A 51 0.25 -6.70 0.18
C VAL A 51 0.25 -8.21 0.01
N LYS A 52 -0.48 -8.90 0.87
CA LYS A 52 -0.76 -10.33 0.77
C LYS A 52 -2.14 -10.52 0.17
N ILE A 53 -2.20 -11.23 -0.94
CA ILE A 53 -3.41 -11.51 -1.68
C ILE A 53 -3.73 -12.99 -1.57
N LYS A 54 -5.00 -13.32 -1.40
CA LYS A 54 -5.49 -14.68 -1.30
C LYS A 54 -6.06 -15.14 -2.64
N GLY A 55 -5.57 -16.26 -3.16
CA GLY A 55 -6.08 -16.88 -4.37
C GLY A 55 -5.46 -16.38 -5.68
N PRO A 56 -5.89 -16.95 -6.81
CA PRO A 56 -5.36 -16.59 -8.12
C PRO A 56 -5.87 -15.21 -8.51
N VAL A 57 -4.97 -14.24 -8.54
CA VAL A 57 -5.25 -12.91 -9.05
C VAL A 57 -4.41 -12.66 -10.30
N GLU A 58 -4.99 -11.98 -11.27
CA GLU A 58 -4.27 -11.58 -12.47
C GLU A 58 -3.21 -10.54 -12.12
N GLN A 59 -1.99 -10.80 -12.60
CA GLN A 59 -0.85 -9.91 -12.38
C GLN A 59 -1.08 -8.53 -13.01
N GLU A 60 -1.83 -8.44 -14.12
CA GLU A 60 -2.25 -7.16 -14.72
C GLU A 60 -3.10 -6.29 -13.79
N LYS A 61 -4.01 -6.91 -13.02
CA LYS A 61 -4.84 -6.17 -12.05
C LYS A 61 -3.98 -5.66 -10.90
N ILE A 62 -3.06 -6.50 -10.42
CA ILE A 62 -2.06 -6.09 -9.44
C ILE A 62 -1.27 -4.89 -9.98
N ASP A 63 -0.68 -4.99 -11.15
CA ASP A 63 0.20 -3.95 -11.71
C ASP A 63 -0.55 -2.64 -11.92
N SER A 64 -1.83 -2.69 -12.29
CA SER A 64 -2.68 -1.49 -12.40
C SER A 64 -2.85 -0.80 -11.06
N VAL A 65 -3.20 -1.55 -10.01
CA VAL A 65 -3.34 -1.00 -8.65
C VAL A 65 -1.98 -0.50 -8.13
N VAL A 66 -0.89 -1.23 -8.36
CA VAL A 66 0.46 -0.82 -7.97
C VAL A 66 0.85 0.50 -8.65
N LYS A 67 0.61 0.65 -9.95
CA LYS A 67 0.89 1.90 -10.67
C LYS A 67 0.10 3.08 -10.11
N GLU A 68 -1.16 2.89 -9.78
CA GLU A 68 -1.95 3.92 -9.12
C GLU A 68 -1.34 4.33 -7.78
N LEU A 69 -0.97 3.36 -6.93
CA LEU A 69 -0.36 3.62 -5.62
C LEU A 69 0.99 4.34 -5.78
N VAL A 70 1.81 3.94 -6.74
CA VAL A 70 3.12 4.54 -7.06
C VAL A 70 2.95 6.00 -7.50
N GLN A 71 1.96 6.29 -8.34
CA GLN A 71 1.65 7.66 -8.75
C GLN A 71 1.07 8.50 -7.61
N GLU A 72 0.11 7.95 -6.86
CA GLU A 72 -0.61 8.65 -5.80
C GLU A 72 0.30 8.98 -4.62
N TYR A 73 1.19 8.05 -4.26
CA TYR A 73 2.13 8.23 -3.15
C TYR A 73 3.50 8.79 -3.57
N GLU A 74 3.71 9.05 -4.86
CA GLU A 74 5.00 9.46 -5.43
C GLU A 74 6.15 8.53 -4.93
N ILE A 75 5.88 7.22 -4.84
CA ILE A 75 6.84 6.19 -4.46
C ILE A 75 7.28 5.38 -5.68
N SER A 76 8.33 4.59 -5.52
CA SER A 76 8.83 3.72 -6.59
C SER A 76 8.20 2.33 -6.53
N GLU A 77 8.03 1.67 -7.67
CA GLU A 77 7.47 0.30 -7.76
C GLU A 77 8.29 -0.72 -6.93
N ASP A 78 9.60 -0.51 -6.74
CA ASP A 78 10.45 -1.36 -5.89
C ASP A 78 10.03 -1.36 -4.41
N LYS A 79 9.24 -0.35 -4.00
CA LYS A 79 8.69 -0.22 -2.65
C LYS A 79 7.40 -0.99 -2.48
N VAL A 80 6.84 -1.60 -3.53
CA VAL A 80 5.58 -2.36 -3.43
C VAL A 80 5.87 -3.85 -3.62
N LYS A 81 5.61 -4.63 -2.57
CA LYS A 81 5.87 -6.07 -2.54
C LYS A 81 4.55 -6.82 -2.43
N ILE A 82 4.30 -7.68 -3.42
CA ILE A 82 3.05 -8.44 -3.48
C ILE A 82 3.34 -9.92 -3.31
N ILE A 83 2.61 -10.54 -2.40
CA ILE A 83 2.76 -11.94 -2.02
C ILE A 83 1.40 -12.60 -2.28
N ILE A 84 1.36 -13.53 -3.23
CA ILE A 84 0.16 -14.29 -3.57
C ILE A 84 0.24 -15.64 -2.86
N ARG A 85 -0.84 -16.06 -2.21
CA ARG A 85 -0.90 -17.31 -1.43
C ARG A 85 -2.14 -18.13 -1.72
#